data_AF-A0A7S1ECY4-F1
#
_entry.id   AF-A0A7S1ECY4-F1
#
_cell.length_a   1.000
_cell.length_b   1.000
_cell.length_c   1.000
_cell.angle_alpha   90.00
_cell.angle_beta   90.00
_cell.angle_gamma   90.00
#
_symmetry.space_group_name_H-M   'P 1'
#
loop_
_entity.id
_entity.type
_entity.pdbx_description
1 polymer ?
#
loop_
_entity_poly.entity_id
_entity_poly.type
_entity_poly.pdbx_seq_one_letter_code
_entity_poly.pdbx_strand_id
1 'polypeptide(L)'
;MAIFNDMKKGNCASCHPATHKQAGVRFPMFTDLGHVALAVPRNPALAVNQDPTFFDLGLCGPLRTDLQDRPEYCGLFRTPTLRNVALRHHFFHNGALQSLREVVE
;
A
#
# COMPACT_ATOMS: atom_id res chain seq x y z
N MET A 1 17.64 -7.88 -6.26
CA MET A 1 17.09 -8.28 -4.94
C MET A 1 17.80 -7.65 -3.74
N ALA A 2 19.11 -7.39 -3.80
CA ALA A 2 19.84 -6.83 -2.66
C ALA A 2 19.22 -5.54 -2.08
N ILE A 3 18.94 -4.53 -2.92
CA ILE A 3 18.36 -3.24 -2.47
C ILE A 3 16.97 -3.41 -1.85
N PHE A 4 16.15 -4.32 -2.40
CA PHE A 4 14.79 -4.59 -1.92
C PHE A 4 14.79 -5.18 -0.50
N ASN A 5 15.79 -6.01 -0.18
CA ASN A 5 15.92 -6.67 1.12
C ASN A 5 16.78 -5.87 2.12
N ASP A 6 17.51 -4.86 1.66
CA ASP A 6 18.41 -4.07 2.50
C ASP A 6 17.62 -3.07 3.35
N MET A 7 17.60 -3.29 4.67
CA MET A 7 16.89 -2.46 5.64
C MET A 7 17.40 -1.01 5.71
N LYS A 8 18.63 -0.74 5.25
CA LYS A 8 19.23 0.60 5.24
C LYS A 8 19.07 1.30 3.88
N LYS A 9 18.45 0.64 2.90
CA LYS A 9 18.17 1.20 1.57
C LYS A 9 16.67 1.16 1.30
N GLY A 10 16.22 0.24 0.44
CA GLY A 10 14.82 0.18 0.07
C GLY A 10 13.92 -0.30 1.19
N ASN A 11 14.42 -1.18 2.07
CA ASN A 11 13.67 -1.81 3.17
C ASN A 11 12.30 -2.40 2.76
N CYS A 12 12.10 -2.69 1.47
CA CYS A 12 10.80 -3.04 0.90
C CYS A 12 10.30 -4.38 1.45
N ALA A 13 11.23 -5.30 1.72
CA ALA A 13 10.92 -6.63 2.24
C ALA A 13 10.32 -6.64 3.65
N SER A 14 10.39 -5.52 4.40
CA SER A 14 9.76 -5.39 5.72
C SER A 14 8.24 -5.54 5.66
N CYS A 15 7.60 -5.01 4.61
CA CYS A 15 6.16 -5.14 4.36
C CYS A 15 5.86 -6.07 3.16
N HIS A 16 6.79 -6.22 2.23
CA HIS A 16 6.66 -7.06 1.04
C HIS A 16 7.64 -8.25 1.05
N PRO A 17 7.50 -9.24 1.94
CA PRO A 17 8.45 -10.35 2.06
C PRO A 17 8.72 -11.05 0.72
N ALA A 18 10.00 -11.14 0.40
CA ALA A 18 10.51 -11.68 -0.85
C ALA A 18 11.05 -13.11 -0.75
N THR A 19 11.15 -13.66 0.46
CA THR A 19 11.71 -14.98 0.74
C THR A 19 10.66 -15.91 1.33
N HIS A 20 10.90 -17.21 1.21
CA HIS A 20 10.06 -18.21 1.86
C HIS A 20 10.25 -18.14 3.37
N LYS A 21 9.15 -18.22 4.13
CA LYS A 21 9.25 -18.42 5.59
C LYS A 21 9.64 -19.85 5.95
N GLN A 22 9.39 -20.84 5.08
CA GLN A 22 9.73 -22.26 5.26
C GLN A 22 9.93 -22.97 3.92
N ALA A 23 10.83 -23.96 3.88
CA ALA A 23 11.03 -24.83 2.72
C ALA A 23 9.76 -25.65 2.43
N GLY A 24 9.32 -25.68 1.16
CA GLY A 24 8.09 -26.37 0.73
C GLY A 24 6.81 -25.52 0.74
N VAL A 25 6.87 -24.26 1.19
CA VAL A 25 5.71 -23.34 1.20
C VAL A 25 5.69 -22.44 -0.04
N ARG A 26 4.48 -22.13 -0.52
CA ARG A 26 4.14 -21.31 -1.70
C ARG A 26 5.08 -20.12 -1.93
N PHE A 27 5.33 -19.83 -3.21
CA PHE A 27 6.18 -18.72 -3.66
C PHE A 27 5.82 -17.38 -3.00
N PRO A 28 6.80 -16.46 -2.81
CA PRO A 28 6.58 -15.18 -2.13
C PRO A 28 5.44 -14.39 -2.78
N MET A 29 4.47 -13.96 -2.00
CA MET A 29 3.38 -13.12 -2.48
C MET A 29 3.76 -11.63 -2.49
N PHE A 30 4.93 -11.27 -1.95
CA PHE A 30 5.38 -9.88 -1.82
C PHE A 30 4.35 -9.03 -1.07
N THR A 31 3.82 -9.57 0.02
CA THR A 31 2.95 -8.91 0.98
C THR A 31 2.87 -9.79 2.22
N ASP A 32 2.92 -9.17 3.39
CA ASP A 32 2.66 -9.81 4.68
C ASP A 32 1.18 -9.78 5.08
N LEU A 33 0.33 -9.19 4.24
CA LEU A 33 -1.09 -8.91 4.47
C LEU A 33 -1.37 -7.96 5.65
N GLY A 34 -0.34 -7.28 6.15
CA GLY A 34 -0.44 -6.24 7.16
C GLY A 34 -1.05 -4.95 6.60
N HIS A 35 -1.11 -3.93 7.45
CA HIS A 35 -1.63 -2.61 7.10
C HIS A 35 -0.62 -1.53 7.49
N VAL A 36 -0.44 -0.55 6.60
CA VAL A 36 0.56 0.51 6.75
C VAL A 36 0.01 1.83 6.23
N ALA A 37 0.43 2.94 6.85
CA ALA A 37 0.16 4.29 6.38
C ALA A 37 1.44 4.83 5.72
N LEU A 38 1.41 4.98 4.40
CA LEU A 38 2.50 5.62 3.63
C LEU A 38 2.19 7.06 3.23
N ALA A 39 0.98 7.55 3.51
CA ALA A 39 0.54 8.93 3.22
C ALA A 39 0.80 9.39 1.77
N VAL A 40 0.47 8.54 0.80
CA VAL A 40 0.65 8.85 -0.64
C VAL A 40 -0.16 10.09 -1.05
N PRO A 41 0.25 10.81 -2.13
CA PRO A 41 -0.44 12.02 -2.56
C PRO A 41 -1.95 11.80 -2.81
N ARG A 42 -2.74 12.83 -2.49
CA ARG A 42 -4.18 12.86 -2.80
C ARG A 42 -4.37 12.94 -4.32
N ASN A 43 -5.31 12.15 -4.85
CA ASN A 43 -5.66 12.19 -6.28
C ASN A 43 -6.82 13.19 -6.53
N PRO A 44 -6.56 14.40 -7.07
CA PRO A 44 -7.62 15.39 -7.30
C PRO A 44 -8.59 15.00 -8.43
N ALA A 45 -8.24 14.03 -9.27
CA ALA A 45 -9.11 13.57 -10.36
C ALA A 45 -10.29 12.70 -9.88
N LEU A 46 -10.26 12.22 -8.63
CA LEU A 46 -11.37 11.47 -8.05
C LEU A 46 -12.52 12.41 -7.68
N ALA A 47 -13.75 12.08 -8.12
CA ALA A 47 -14.94 12.89 -7.84
C ALA A 47 -15.18 13.11 -6.34
N VAL A 48 -14.94 12.08 -5.51
CA VAL A 48 -15.06 12.18 -4.04
C VAL A 48 -14.09 13.20 -3.43
N ASN A 49 -12.96 13.47 -4.09
CA ASN A 49 -11.96 14.41 -3.59
C ASN A 49 -12.25 15.87 -3.96
N GLN A 50 -13.34 16.13 -4.73
CA GLN A 50 -13.84 17.48 -4.98
C GLN A 50 -14.41 18.13 -3.71
N ASP A 51 -14.86 17.31 -2.76
CA ASP A 51 -15.09 17.75 -1.39
C ASP A 51 -13.72 17.83 -0.67
N PRO A 52 -13.26 19.04 -0.27
CA PRO A 52 -11.98 19.19 0.43
C PRO A 52 -11.98 18.59 1.84
N THR A 53 -13.16 18.29 2.40
CA THR A 53 -13.32 17.71 3.73
C THR A 53 -13.36 16.18 3.72
N PHE A 54 -13.58 15.56 2.56
CA PHE A 54 -13.58 14.12 2.41
C PHE A 54 -12.16 13.55 2.41
N PHE A 55 -11.91 12.49 3.18
CA PHE A 55 -10.67 11.72 3.12
C PHE A 55 -10.99 10.22 3.20
N ASP A 56 -10.39 9.42 2.32
CA ASP A 56 -10.34 7.97 2.50
C ASP A 56 -9.29 7.64 3.56
N LEU A 57 -9.75 7.19 4.73
CA LEU A 57 -8.92 6.86 5.88
C LEU A 57 -8.69 5.33 5.99
N GLY A 58 -9.03 4.56 4.96
CA GLY A 58 -8.78 3.12 4.90
C GLY A 58 -9.50 2.35 5.98
N LEU A 59 -8.75 1.72 6.89
CA LEU A 59 -9.31 0.84 7.92
C LEU A 59 -10.34 1.53 8.82
N CYS A 60 -10.13 2.79 9.21
CA CYS A 60 -11.03 3.51 10.10
C CYS A 60 -12.22 4.19 9.38
N GLY A 61 -12.34 4.04 8.05
CA GLY A 61 -13.45 4.59 7.28
C GLY A 61 -13.01 5.50 6.13
N PRO A 62 -13.95 6.20 5.47
CA PRO A 62 -15.37 6.30 5.82
C PRO A 62 -16.23 5.13 5.28
N LEU A 63 -15.68 4.27 4.42
CA LEU A 63 -16.41 3.12 3.85
C LEU A 63 -16.63 2.00 4.87
N ARG A 64 -15.72 1.87 5.83
CA ARG A 64 -15.84 0.95 6.97
C ARG A 64 -16.26 1.71 8.22
N THR A 65 -17.13 1.10 9.02
CA THR A 65 -17.66 1.70 10.26
C THR A 65 -17.27 0.91 11.50
N ASP A 66 -16.78 -0.32 11.36
CA ASP A 66 -16.43 -1.20 12.49
C ASP A 66 -15.19 -0.74 13.26
N LEU A 67 -14.37 0.13 12.66
CA LEU A 67 -13.16 0.71 13.27
C LEU A 67 -13.17 2.25 13.27
N GLN A 68 -14.34 2.88 13.10
CA GLN A 68 -14.43 4.34 12.98
C GLN A 68 -13.95 5.10 14.23
N ASP A 69 -14.13 4.51 15.42
CA ASP A 69 -13.74 5.11 16.70
C ASP A 69 -12.29 4.74 17.09
N ARG A 70 -11.50 4.23 16.14
CA ARG A 70 -10.12 3.76 16.34
C ARG A 70 -9.15 4.60 15.50
N PRO A 71 -8.80 5.82 15.96
CA PRO A 71 -7.99 6.76 15.19
C PRO A 71 -6.60 6.21 14.83
N GLU A 72 -6.06 5.27 15.60
CA GLU A 72 -4.80 4.59 15.32
C GLU A 72 -4.81 3.74 14.04
N TYR A 73 -5.99 3.44 13.49
CA TYR A 73 -6.15 2.72 12.22
C TYR A 73 -6.40 3.64 11.03
N CYS A 74 -6.54 4.94 11.24
CA CYS A 74 -6.78 5.89 10.16
C CYS A 74 -5.55 6.05 9.26
N GLY A 75 -5.78 6.02 7.95
CA GLY A 75 -4.75 6.07 6.92
C GLY A 75 -4.02 4.75 6.69
N LEU A 76 -4.36 3.69 7.44
CA LEU A 76 -3.81 2.36 7.22
C LEU A 76 -4.55 1.68 6.06
N PHE A 77 -3.77 1.23 5.08
CA PHE A 77 -4.25 0.41 3.96
C PHE A 77 -3.48 -0.91 3.95
N ARG A 78 -4.15 -1.97 3.47
CA ARG A 78 -3.53 -3.29 3.36
C ARG A 78 -2.35 -3.24 2.38
N THR A 79 -1.23 -3.83 2.76
CA THR A 79 -0.06 -3.99 1.89
C THR A 79 -0.42 -4.87 0.69
N PRO A 80 -0.41 -4.38 -0.56
CA PRO A 80 -0.82 -5.17 -1.72
C PRO A 80 0.28 -6.15 -2.15
N THR A 81 -0.08 -7.19 -2.90
CA THR A 81 0.92 -8.01 -3.60
C THR A 81 1.62 -7.19 -4.69
N LEU A 82 2.91 -7.42 -4.86
CA LEU A 82 3.69 -6.85 -5.98
C LEU A 82 3.77 -7.77 -7.21
N ARG A 83 3.09 -8.93 -7.20
CA ARG A 83 3.00 -9.77 -8.39
C ARG A 83 2.21 -9.03 -9.48
N ASN A 84 2.76 -9.00 -10.69
CA ASN A 84 2.22 -8.28 -11.85
C ASN A 84 2.12 -6.76 -11.68
N VAL A 85 2.82 -6.16 -10.71
CA VAL A 85 2.75 -4.70 -10.46
C VAL A 85 3.17 -3.87 -11.67
N ALA A 86 4.14 -4.37 -12.46
CA ALA A 86 4.63 -3.70 -13.67
C ALA A 86 3.62 -3.64 -14.82
N LEU A 87 2.51 -4.39 -14.75
CA LEU A 87 1.44 -4.36 -15.76
C LEU A 87 0.37 -3.30 -15.46
N ARG A 88 0.46 -2.60 -14.33
CA ARG A 88 -0.51 -1.57 -13.94
C ARG A 88 -0.15 -0.20 -14.51
N HIS A 89 -1.17 0.63 -14.70
CA HIS A 89 -1.03 2.02 -15.16
C HIS A 89 -1.37 3.05 -14.07
N HIS A 90 -1.93 2.61 -12.96
CA HIS A 90 -2.27 3.44 -11.81
C HIS A 90 -1.94 2.67 -10.53
N PHE A 91 -1.35 3.37 -9.56
CA PHE A 91 -0.78 2.77 -8.35
C PHE A 91 -1.37 3.37 -7.07
N PHE A 92 -1.20 2.64 -5.96
CA PHE A 92 -1.83 2.90 -4.66
C PHE A 92 -3.38 2.79 -4.67
N HIS A 93 -3.99 2.94 -3.48
CA HIS A 93 -5.44 2.77 -3.28
C HIS A 93 -6.28 3.80 -4.08
N ASN A 94 -5.69 4.96 -4.37
CA ASN A 94 -6.36 6.09 -5.02
C ASN A 94 -5.92 6.32 -6.48
N GLY A 95 -4.98 5.51 -7.01
CA GLY A 95 -4.49 5.64 -8.38
C GLY A 95 -3.72 6.94 -8.67
N ALA A 96 -3.23 7.64 -7.65
CA ALA A 96 -2.62 8.97 -7.81
C ALA A 96 -1.34 8.97 -8.67
N LEU A 97 -0.54 7.90 -8.58
CA LEU A 97 0.69 7.75 -9.36
C LEU A 97 0.43 6.91 -10.59
N GLN A 98 1.07 7.25 -11.71
CA GLN A 98 0.77 6.71 -13.03
C GLN A 98 1.91 5.85 -13.60
N SER A 99 3.09 5.86 -12.97
CA SER A 99 4.20 5.00 -13.34
C SER A 99 4.77 4.24 -12.14
N LEU A 100 5.29 3.03 -12.38
CA LEU A 100 5.97 2.26 -11.34
C LEU A 100 7.24 2.97 -10.85
N ARG A 101 7.82 3.85 -11.67
CA ARG A 101 8.97 4.65 -11.31
C ARG A 101 8.62 5.69 -10.25
N GLU A 102 7.53 6.45 -10.44
CA GLU A 102 7.02 7.40 -9.43
C GLU A 102 6.73 6.74 -8.08
N VAL A 103 6.34 5.46 -8.07
CA VAL A 103 6.08 4.71 -6.83
C VAL A 103 7.36 4.44 -6.03
N VAL A 104 8.52 4.37 -6.68
CA VAL A 104 9.79 3.92 -6.08
C VAL A 104 10.75 5.07 -5.79
N GLU A 105 10.58 6.23 -6.43
CA GLU A 105 11.39 7.45 -6.24
C GLU A 105 10.96 8.26 -5.00
#